data_AF-A0A1I0PNP6-F1
#
_entry.id   AF-A0A1I0PNP6-F1
#
_cell.length_a   1.000
_cell.length_b   1.000
_cell.length_c   1.000
_cell.angle_alpha   90.00
_cell.angle_beta   90.00
_cell.angle_gamma   90.00
#
_symmetry.space_group_name_H-M   'P 1'
#
loop_
_entity.id
_entity.type
_entity.pdbx_description
1 polymer ?
#
loop_
_entity_poly.entity_id
_entity_poly.type
_entity_poly.pdbx_seq_one_letter_code
_entity_poly.pdbx_strand_id
1 'polypeptide(L)'
;MVERADPARTGVRAGRVVGALTAVVAAASLAGSRETYYDALAPVAAALLEAAGVGGVGAGTALSVYFWGNVALAAAARYAVCYVAGSLVGVVYDWFDRRSVWVLAGLVVPVALADGALAVFDTRSVAVGAGYVGAWLCYVPVFAWLSDGESGRRDGDRGPGRARRLGTDGES
;
A
#
# COMPACT_ATOMS: atom_id res chain seq x y z
N MET A 1 12.07 24.39 -18.55
CA MET A 1 11.48 23.03 -18.61
C MET A 1 10.61 22.86 -17.36
N VAL A 2 9.32 22.61 -17.53
CA VAL A 2 8.40 22.37 -16.40
C VAL A 2 8.60 20.92 -15.97
N GLU A 3 9.15 20.67 -14.79
CA GLU A 3 9.26 19.31 -14.22
C GLU A 3 7.85 18.76 -13.98
N ARG A 4 7.34 17.91 -14.88
CA ARG A 4 6.05 17.25 -14.70
C ARG A 4 6.10 16.43 -13.40
N ALA A 5 5.05 16.53 -12.58
CA ALA A 5 4.86 15.65 -11.43
C ALA A 5 4.97 14.20 -11.92
N ASP A 6 5.88 13.42 -11.33
CA ASP A 6 6.18 12.04 -11.74
C ASP A 6 5.05 11.11 -11.25
N PRO A 7 4.18 10.62 -12.14
CA PRO A 7 3.05 9.79 -11.78
C PRO A 7 3.49 8.43 -11.22
N ALA A 8 4.68 7.94 -11.56
CA ALA A 8 5.22 6.72 -10.96
C ALA A 8 5.49 6.95 -9.46
N ARG A 9 6.06 8.11 -9.10
CA ARG A 9 6.31 8.49 -7.70
C ARG A 9 5.02 8.65 -6.91
N THR A 10 4.00 9.24 -7.52
CA THR A 10 2.66 9.38 -6.91
C THR A 10 2.01 8.01 -6.72
N GLY A 11 2.12 7.13 -7.71
CA GLY A 11 1.62 5.76 -7.64
C GLY A 11 2.28 4.94 -6.54
N VAL A 12 3.59 5.10 -6.34
CA VAL A 12 4.32 4.51 -5.21
C VAL A 12 3.76 5.00 -3.87
N ARG A 13 3.58 6.30 -3.69
CA ARG A 13 3.08 6.86 -2.42
C ARG A 13 1.66 6.36 -2.10
N ALA A 14 0.76 6.35 -3.09
CA ALA A 14 -0.57 5.79 -2.92
C ALA A 14 -0.52 4.28 -2.65
N GLY A 15 0.34 3.54 -3.35
CA GLY A 15 0.55 2.11 -3.16
C GLY A 15 1.04 1.75 -1.75
N ARG A 16 1.86 2.60 -1.11
CA ARG A 16 2.27 2.41 0.30
C ARG A 16 1.09 2.48 1.27
N VAL A 17 0.12 3.37 1.02
CA VAL A 17 -1.08 3.48 1.86
C VAL A 17 -1.92 2.21 1.72
N VAL A 18 -2.17 1.77 0.49
CA VAL A 18 -2.88 0.50 0.24
C VAL A 18 -2.14 -0.66 0.88
N GLY A 19 -0.82 -0.75 0.70
CA GLY A 19 0.02 -1.79 1.27
C GLY A 19 0.01 -1.82 2.78
N ALA A 20 -0.04 -0.67 3.44
CA ALA A 20 -0.18 -0.61 4.90
C ALA A 20 -1.56 -1.12 5.35
N LEU A 21 -2.63 -0.71 4.66
CA LEU A 21 -4.00 -1.17 4.96
C LEU A 21 -4.13 -2.69 4.76
N THR A 22 -3.67 -3.23 3.63
CA THR A 22 -3.75 -4.67 3.36
C THR A 22 -2.85 -5.48 4.28
N ALA A 23 -1.68 -4.96 4.69
CA ALA A 23 -0.84 -5.57 5.71
C ALA A 23 -1.55 -5.65 7.07
N VAL A 24 -2.26 -4.61 7.48
CA VAL A 24 -3.06 -4.61 8.72
C VAL A 24 -4.19 -5.63 8.64
N VAL A 25 -4.92 -5.69 7.52
CA VAL A 25 -5.99 -6.69 7.33
C VAL A 25 -5.41 -8.11 7.36
N ALA A 26 -4.28 -8.35 6.70
CA ALA A 26 -3.60 -9.66 6.72
C ALA A 26 -3.20 -10.06 8.15
N ALA A 27 -2.57 -9.15 8.89
CA ALA A 27 -2.13 -9.39 10.25
C ALA A 27 -3.31 -9.63 11.20
N ALA A 28 -4.40 -8.87 11.06
CA ALA A 28 -5.62 -9.06 11.84
C ALA A 28 -6.29 -10.41 11.53
N SER A 29 -6.34 -10.80 10.25
CA SER A 29 -6.88 -12.09 9.82
C SER A 29 -6.08 -13.26 10.40
N LEU A 30 -4.75 -13.19 10.36
CA LEU A 30 -3.87 -14.22 10.94
C LEU A 30 -3.94 -14.24 12.47
N ALA A 31 -3.99 -13.07 13.12
CA ALA A 31 -4.18 -12.98 14.56
C ALA A 31 -5.49 -13.63 15.02
N GLY A 32 -6.56 -13.50 14.23
CA GLY A 32 -7.84 -14.15 14.47
C GLY A 32 -7.83 -15.68 14.35
N SER A 33 -6.87 -16.26 13.61
CA SER A 33 -6.73 -17.71 13.41
C SER A 33 -5.62 -18.35 14.25
N ARG A 34 -5.12 -17.62 15.25
CA ARG A 34 -3.99 -18.03 16.10
C ARG A 34 -4.17 -19.40 16.75
N GLU A 35 -5.33 -19.66 17.34
CA GLU A 35 -5.59 -20.95 18.03
C GLU A 35 -5.57 -22.11 17.04
N THR A 36 -6.24 -21.97 15.88
CA THR A 36 -6.23 -22.98 14.82
C THR A 36 -4.81 -23.26 14.31
N TYR A 37 -3.98 -22.23 14.22
CA TYR A 37 -2.57 -22.38 13.83
C TYR A 37 -1.76 -23.15 14.88
N TYR A 38 -1.96 -22.85 16.16
CA TYR A 38 -1.29 -23.57 17.24
C TYR A 38 -1.74 -25.02 17.34
N ASP A 39 -3.05 -25.29 17.23
CA ASP A 39 -3.58 -26.65 17.24
C ASP A 39 -3.01 -27.50 16.09
N ALA A 40 -2.86 -26.90 14.90
CA ALA A 40 -2.33 -27.60 13.73
C ALA A 40 -0.82 -27.91 13.84
N LEU A 41 -0.03 -27.01 14.46
CA LEU A 41 1.43 -27.11 14.49
C LEU A 41 1.99 -27.67 15.79
N ALA A 42 1.23 -27.69 16.88
CA ALA A 42 1.61 -28.30 18.15
C ALA A 42 2.16 -29.74 18.01
N PRO A 43 1.53 -30.67 17.26
CA PRO A 43 2.06 -32.03 17.14
C PRO A 43 3.41 -32.09 16.40
N VAL A 44 3.59 -31.25 15.38
CA VAL A 44 4.85 -31.18 14.60
C VAL A 44 5.96 -30.56 15.44
N ALA A 45 5.66 -29.48 16.17
CA ALA A 45 6.60 -28.84 17.06
C ALA A 45 7.06 -29.80 18.17
N ALA A 46 6.12 -30.52 18.79
CA ALA A 46 6.44 -31.52 19.80
C ALA A 46 7.38 -32.61 19.26
N ALA A 47 7.10 -33.16 18.07
CA ALA A 47 7.93 -34.18 17.43
C ALA A 47 9.35 -33.66 17.12
N LEU A 48 9.49 -32.41 16.66
CA LEU A 48 10.80 -31.81 16.38
C LEU A 48 11.63 -31.56 17.65
N LEU A 49 11.00 -31.09 18.72
CA LEU A 49 11.65 -30.86 20.01
C LEU A 49 12.12 -32.18 20.66
N GLU A 50 11.31 -33.23 20.54
CA GLU A 50 11.68 -34.59 20.99
C GLU A 50 12.87 -35.13 20.17
N ALA A 51 12.82 -35.01 18.83
CA ALA A 51 13.90 -35.42 17.95
C ALA A 51 15.22 -34.65 18.18
N ALA A 52 15.13 -33.38 18.60
CA ALA A 52 16.29 -32.56 18.92
C ALA A 52 16.88 -32.85 20.31
N GLY A 53 16.26 -33.74 21.11
CA GLY A 53 16.70 -34.03 22.49
C GLY A 53 16.49 -32.87 23.46
N VAL A 54 15.71 -31.85 23.07
CA VAL A 54 15.43 -30.63 23.83
C VAL A 54 14.06 -30.77 24.50
N GLY A 55 13.87 -31.86 25.24
CA GLY A 55 12.65 -32.07 26.04
C GLY A 55 12.58 -31.06 27.18
N GLY A 56 11.95 -29.90 26.96
CA GLY A 56 11.66 -28.93 28.03
C GLY A 56 11.82 -27.45 27.68
N VAL A 57 12.41 -27.09 26.53
CA VAL A 57 12.41 -25.68 26.08
C VAL A 57 11.03 -25.36 25.53
N GLY A 58 10.38 -24.34 26.10
CA GLY A 58 8.95 -24.07 25.93
C GLY A 58 8.51 -24.02 24.47
N ALA A 59 7.88 -25.10 24.00
CA ALA A 59 7.31 -25.22 22.65
C ALA A 59 6.39 -24.04 22.32
N GLY A 60 5.68 -23.51 23.32
CA GLY A 60 4.85 -22.32 23.18
C GLY A 60 5.62 -21.06 22.78
N THR A 61 6.85 -20.85 23.29
CA THR A 61 7.67 -19.69 22.92
C THR A 61 8.16 -19.80 21.48
N ALA A 62 8.67 -20.97 21.09
CA ALA A 62 9.13 -21.21 19.72
C ALA A 62 7.97 -21.09 18.70
N LEU A 63 6.81 -21.65 19.02
CA LEU A 63 5.62 -21.58 18.19
C LEU A 63 5.06 -20.15 18.09
N SER A 64 5.13 -19.39 19.18
CA SER A 64 4.78 -17.97 19.18
C SER A 64 5.72 -17.15 18.28
N VAL A 65 7.03 -17.34 18.38
CA VAL A 65 8.02 -16.66 17.52
C VAL A 65 7.77 -17.01 16.05
N TYR A 66 7.52 -18.28 15.74
CA TYR A 66 7.25 -18.72 14.38
C TYR A 66 5.95 -18.11 13.83
N PHE A 67 4.88 -18.10 14.63
CA PHE A 67 3.61 -17.47 14.25
C PHE A 67 3.77 -15.98 13.95
N TRP A 68 4.38 -15.22 14.87
CA TRP A 68 4.57 -13.78 14.68
C TRP A 68 5.55 -13.47 13.54
N GLY A 69 6.55 -14.32 13.33
CA GLY A 69 7.43 -14.26 12.16
C GLY A 69 6.65 -14.41 10.85
N ASN A 70 5.72 -15.37 10.79
CA ASN A 70 4.85 -15.56 9.64
C ASN A 70 3.91 -14.37 9.41
N VAL A 71 3.32 -13.82 10.47
CA VAL A 71 2.49 -12.61 10.41
C VAL A 71 3.29 -11.43 9.84
N ALA A 72 4.49 -11.19 10.38
CA ALA A 72 5.36 -10.11 9.91
C ALA A 72 5.77 -10.30 8.44
N LEU A 73 6.10 -11.53 8.04
CA LEU A 73 6.45 -11.85 6.66
C LEU A 73 5.27 -11.64 5.70
N ALA A 74 4.08 -12.10 6.07
CA ALA A 74 2.86 -11.91 5.28
C ALA A 74 2.52 -10.42 5.12
N ALA A 75 2.60 -9.65 6.21
CA ALA A 75 2.40 -8.19 6.20
C ALA A 75 3.42 -7.49 5.28
N ALA A 76 4.71 -7.85 5.38
CA ALA A 76 5.77 -7.30 4.54
C ALA A 76 5.56 -7.65 3.05
N ALA A 77 5.19 -8.89 2.75
CA ALA A 77 4.89 -9.33 1.39
C ALA A 77 3.71 -8.54 0.79
N ARG A 78 2.63 -8.35 1.56
CA ARG A 78 1.47 -7.54 1.11
C ARG A 78 1.86 -6.10 0.84
N TYR A 79 2.64 -5.49 1.74
CA TYR A 79 3.15 -4.14 1.55
C TYR A 79 4.00 -4.03 0.28
N ALA A 80 4.92 -4.97 0.06
CA ALA A 80 5.79 -4.99 -1.12
C ALA A 80 5.01 -5.16 -2.44
N VAL A 81 4.03 -6.09 -2.48
CA VAL A 81 3.20 -6.30 -3.66
C VAL A 81 2.37 -5.05 -3.98
N CYS A 82 1.73 -4.44 -2.98
CA CYS A 82 0.96 -3.20 -3.16
C CYS A 82 1.83 -2.01 -3.59
N TYR A 83 3.07 -1.95 -3.10
CA TYR A 83 4.05 -0.96 -3.56
C TYR A 83 4.34 -1.12 -5.06
N VAL A 84 4.63 -2.34 -5.52
CA VAL A 84 4.95 -2.62 -6.93
C VAL A 84 3.71 -2.40 -7.82
N ALA A 85 2.56 -2.95 -7.43
CA ALA A 85 1.32 -2.80 -8.17
C ALA A 85 0.88 -1.32 -8.24
N GLY A 86 0.99 -0.57 -7.13
CA GLY A 86 0.70 0.87 -7.11
C GLY A 86 1.62 1.68 -8.01
N SER A 87 2.91 1.32 -8.09
CA SER A 87 3.86 1.91 -9.04
C SER A 87 3.45 1.64 -10.50
N LEU A 88 3.12 0.38 -10.82
CA LEU A 88 2.69 -0.03 -12.16
C LEU A 88 1.41 0.68 -12.58
N VAL A 89 0.43 0.83 -11.69
CA VAL A 89 -0.79 1.61 -11.96
C VAL A 89 -0.45 3.06 -12.29
N GLY A 90 0.48 3.68 -11.55
CA GLY A 90 0.94 5.04 -11.84
C GLY A 90 1.61 5.18 -13.20
N VAL A 91 2.46 4.21 -13.59
CA VAL A 91 3.12 4.16 -14.90
C VAL A 91 2.11 3.97 -16.03
N VAL A 92 1.20 3.01 -15.88
CA VAL A 92 0.15 2.74 -16.88
C VAL A 92 -0.78 3.94 -17.01
N TYR A 93 -1.11 4.61 -15.91
CA TYR A 93 -1.92 5.83 -15.92
C TYR A 93 -1.24 6.96 -16.70
N ASP A 94 0.08 7.11 -16.62
CA ASP A 94 0.82 8.12 -17.41
C ASP A 94 0.77 7.88 -18.91
N TRP A 95 0.63 6.61 -19.33
CA TRP A 95 0.47 6.27 -20.75
C TRP A 95 -0.87 6.75 -21.32
N PHE A 96 -1.87 6.98 -20.46
CA PHE A 96 -3.11 7.60 -20.87
C PHE A 96 -2.95 9.12 -20.87
N ASP A 97 -2.85 9.72 -22.05
CA ASP A 97 -2.79 11.19 -22.25
C ASP A 97 -3.94 11.96 -21.57
N ARG A 98 -5.04 11.27 -21.20
CA ARG A 98 -6.19 11.84 -20.49
C ARG A 98 -6.08 11.61 -18.99
N ARG A 99 -5.70 12.65 -18.24
CA ARG A 99 -5.71 12.70 -16.76
C ARG A 99 -7.12 12.76 -16.18
N SER A 100 -7.89 11.69 -16.33
CA SER A 100 -9.22 11.56 -15.74
C SER A 100 -9.19 10.58 -14.57
N VAL A 101 -9.79 10.98 -13.44
CA VAL A 101 -9.96 10.12 -12.26
C VAL A 101 -10.71 8.83 -12.61
N TRP A 102 -11.58 8.87 -13.63
CA TRP A 102 -12.30 7.69 -14.11
C TRP A 102 -11.39 6.66 -14.77
N VAL A 103 -10.32 7.09 -15.46
CA VAL A 103 -9.32 6.18 -16.03
C VAL A 103 -8.55 5.49 -14.90
N LEU A 104 -8.16 6.27 -13.87
CA LEU A 104 -7.49 5.72 -12.70
C LEU A 104 -8.36 4.70 -11.96
N ALA A 105 -9.63 5.04 -11.70
CA ALA A 105 -10.58 4.12 -11.10
C ALA A 105 -10.75 2.84 -11.95
N GLY A 106 -10.83 2.99 -13.27
CA GLY A 106 -10.90 1.86 -14.20
C GLY A 106 -9.68 0.93 -14.15
N LEU A 107 -8.48 1.46 -13.87
CA LEU A 107 -7.26 0.66 -13.67
C LEU A 107 -7.22 -0.01 -12.30
N VAL A 108 -7.67 0.68 -11.25
CA VAL A 108 -7.60 0.18 -9.86
C VAL A 108 -8.66 -0.88 -9.58
N VAL A 109 -9.88 -0.75 -10.11
CA VAL A 109 -10.98 -1.68 -9.84
C VAL A 109 -10.64 -3.15 -10.18
N PRO A 110 -10.09 -3.48 -11.37
CA PRO A 110 -9.68 -4.84 -11.68
C PRO A 110 -8.63 -5.39 -10.71
N VAL A 111 -7.65 -4.56 -10.32
CA VAL A 111 -6.61 -4.95 -9.35
C VAL A 111 -7.24 -5.22 -7.97
N ALA A 112 -8.14 -4.34 -7.53
CA ALA A 112 -8.87 -4.47 -6.28
C ALA A 112 -9.68 -5.77 -6.24
N LEU A 113 -10.41 -6.07 -7.31
CA LEU A 113 -11.23 -7.27 -7.43
C LEU A 113 -10.39 -8.55 -7.48
N ALA A 114 -9.30 -8.55 -8.25
CA ALA A 114 -8.40 -9.69 -8.33
C ALA A 114 -7.76 -9.99 -6.97
N ASP A 115 -7.23 -8.97 -6.28
CA ASP A 115 -6.60 -9.12 -4.97
C ASP A 115 -7.62 -9.53 -3.90
N GLY A 116 -8.81 -8.91 -3.92
CA GLY A 116 -9.93 -9.28 -3.05
C GLY A 116 -10.38 -10.73 -3.25
N ALA A 117 -10.53 -11.18 -4.50
CA ALA A 117 -10.92 -12.55 -4.82
C ALA A 117 -9.86 -13.56 -4.33
N LEU A 118 -8.58 -13.31 -4.57
CA LEU A 118 -7.49 -14.13 -4.05
C LEU A 118 -7.53 -14.20 -2.52
N ALA A 119 -7.79 -13.08 -1.84
CA ALA A 119 -7.93 -13.04 -0.38
C ALA A 119 -9.16 -13.84 0.12
N VAL A 120 -10.29 -13.83 -0.60
CA VAL A 120 -11.44 -14.69 -0.26
C VAL A 120 -11.07 -16.16 -0.40
N PHE A 121 -10.37 -16.57 -1.46
CA PHE A 121 -9.98 -17.97 -1.64
C PHE A 121 -8.98 -18.44 -0.57
N ASP A 122 -7.99 -17.60 -0.25
CA ASP A 122 -6.95 -17.90 0.73
C ASP A 122 -7.51 -17.99 2.15
N THR A 123 -8.35 -17.04 2.56
CA THR A 123 -8.87 -16.96 3.93
C THR A 123 -10.25 -17.60 4.11
N ARG A 124 -10.91 -18.00 3.03
CA ARG A 124 -12.32 -18.43 2.98
C ARG A 124 -13.28 -17.41 3.62
N SER A 125 -12.91 -16.13 3.61
CA SER A 125 -13.68 -15.05 4.24
C SER A 125 -13.99 -13.93 3.26
N VAL A 126 -15.28 -13.75 2.96
CA VAL A 126 -15.78 -12.64 2.13
C VAL A 126 -15.47 -11.29 2.78
N ALA A 127 -15.51 -11.21 4.11
CA ALA A 127 -15.21 -9.99 4.84
C ALA A 127 -13.74 -9.55 4.66
N VAL A 128 -12.80 -10.50 4.69
CA VAL A 128 -11.38 -10.21 4.42
C VAL A 128 -11.22 -9.72 2.99
N GLY A 129 -11.79 -10.43 2.00
CA GLY A 129 -11.74 -9.99 0.60
C GLY A 129 -12.32 -8.59 0.38
N ALA A 130 -13.46 -8.27 1.00
CA ALA A 130 -14.04 -6.94 0.95
C ALA A 130 -13.13 -5.87 1.58
N GLY A 131 -12.42 -6.21 2.67
CA GLY A 131 -11.41 -5.34 3.28
C GLY A 131 -10.26 -5.01 2.32
N TYR A 132 -9.80 -6.00 1.54
CA TYR A 132 -8.78 -5.80 0.51
C TYR A 132 -9.27 -4.91 -0.64
N VAL A 133 -10.49 -5.14 -1.13
CA VAL A 133 -11.09 -4.27 -2.15
C VAL A 133 -11.20 -2.84 -1.62
N GLY A 134 -11.71 -2.66 -0.40
CA GLY A 134 -11.82 -1.35 0.24
C GLY A 134 -10.47 -0.64 0.38
N ALA A 135 -9.43 -1.37 0.79
CA ALA A 135 -8.07 -0.84 0.87
C ALA A 135 -7.56 -0.33 -0.48
N TRP A 136 -7.81 -1.07 -1.56
CA TRP A 136 -7.46 -0.64 -2.92
C TRP A 136 -8.27 0.56 -3.41
N LEU A 137 -9.56 0.65 -3.05
CA LEU A 137 -10.37 1.82 -3.41
C LEU A 137 -9.85 3.12 -2.79
N CYS A 138 -9.18 3.05 -1.63
CA CYS A 138 -8.47 4.19 -1.04
C CYS A 138 -7.29 4.70 -1.89
N TYR A 139 -6.79 3.91 -2.84
CA TYR A 139 -5.73 4.35 -3.75
C TYR A 139 -6.16 5.57 -4.57
N VAL A 140 -7.39 5.57 -5.11
CA VAL A 140 -7.89 6.60 -6.01
C VAL A 140 -7.91 7.99 -5.35
N PRO A 141 -8.55 8.20 -4.18
CA PRO A 141 -8.56 9.51 -3.54
C PRO A 141 -7.16 9.93 -3.06
N VAL A 142 -6.32 9.00 -2.59
CA VAL A 142 -4.94 9.31 -2.16
C VAL A 142 -4.10 9.77 -3.35
N PHE A 143 -4.19 9.07 -4.49
CA PHE A 143 -3.48 9.43 -5.70
C PHE A 143 -3.94 10.78 -6.25
N ALA A 144 -5.25 11.02 -6.30
CA ALA A 144 -5.81 12.30 -6.74
C ALA A 144 -5.32 13.45 -5.86
N TRP A 145 -5.40 13.31 -4.53
CA TRP A 145 -4.91 14.31 -3.59
C TRP A 145 -3.42 14.63 -3.74
N LEU A 146 -2.59 13.59 -3.91
CA LEU A 146 -1.15 13.77 -4.14
C LEU A 146 -0.84 14.43 -5.49
N SER A 147 -1.62 14.11 -6.52
CA SER A 147 -1.49 14.70 -7.86
C SER A 147 -1.85 16.19 -7.87
N ASP A 148 -2.91 16.57 -7.15
CA ASP A 148 -3.37 17.96 -7.05
C ASP A 148 -2.40 18.81 -6.21
N GLY A 149 -1.89 18.27 -5.09
CA GLY A 149 -0.95 18.97 -4.21
C GLY A 149 0.39 19.33 -4.86
N GLU A 150 0.85 18.55 -5.84
CA GLU A 150 2.07 18.87 -6.62
C GLU A 150 1.81 19.94 -7.69
N SER A 151 0.57 20.16 -8.11
CA SER A 151 0.20 21.20 -9.06
C SER A 151 0.08 22.60 -8.42
N GLY A 152 -0.49 22.69 -7.21
CA GLY A 152 -0.73 23.96 -6.51
C GLY A 152 0.51 24.61 -5.88
N ARG A 153 1.59 23.84 -5.65
CA ARG A 153 2.81 24.36 -5.01
C ARG A 153 3.67 25.24 -5.93
N ARG A 154 3.37 25.30 -7.24
CA ARG A 154 4.10 26.14 -8.21
C ARG A 154 3.45 27.48 -8.53
N ASP A 155 2.17 27.68 -8.25
CA ASP A 155 1.50 28.97 -8.51
C ASP A 155 1.60 29.95 -7.33
N GLY A 156 2.14 29.53 -6.19
CA GLY A 156 2.29 30.36 -4.98
C GLY A 156 3.47 31.33 -4.96
N ASP A 157 4.38 31.29 -5.95
CA ASP A 157 5.58 32.15 -5.97
C ASP A 157 5.49 33.33 -6.96
N ARG A 158 4.27 33.71 -7.35
CA ARG A 158 4.02 35.06 -7.90
C ARG A 158 3.59 35.98 -6.77
N GLY A 159 4.57 36.44 -6.00
CA GLY A 159 4.38 37.55 -5.08
C GLY A 159 3.79 38.77 -5.80
N PRO A 160 2.74 39.42 -5.27
CA PRO A 160 2.22 40.68 -5.81
C PRO A 160 3.15 41.81 -5.37
N GLY A 161 4.22 42.08 -6.12
CA GLY A 161 5.25 42.97 -5.57
C GLY A 161 6.32 43.49 -6.52
N ARG A 162 5.99 43.82 -7.77
CA ARG A 162 6.79 44.80 -8.52
C ARG A 162 5.95 45.51 -9.58
N ALA A 163 4.98 46.27 -9.10
CA ALA A 163 4.41 47.35 -9.87
C ALA A 163 5.42 48.52 -9.96
N ARG A 164 5.58 49.02 -11.18
CA ARG A 164 5.93 50.41 -11.56
C ARG A 164 7.19 51.04 -10.94
N ARG A 165 8.21 51.18 -11.78
CA ARG A 165 8.77 52.51 -12.08
C ARG A 165 8.90 52.67 -13.61
N LEU A 166 7.86 53.25 -14.19
CA LEU A 166 7.91 54.03 -15.42
C LEU A 166 7.91 55.50 -14.99
N GLY A 167 8.66 56.35 -15.69
CA GLY A 167 8.75 57.81 -15.47
C GLY A 167 10.17 58.22 -15.07
N THR A 168 11.10 58.42 -16.01
CA THR A 168 11.34 59.62 -16.84
C THR A 168 12.14 60.68 -16.11
N ASP A 169 13.20 61.21 -16.75
CA ASP A 169 13.52 62.64 -16.92
C ASP A 169 15.03 62.94 -16.93
N GLY A 170 15.44 63.77 -17.90
CA GLY A 170 16.70 64.54 -17.93
C GLY A 170 17.80 63.94 -18.80
N GLU A 171 17.95 64.29 -20.08
CA GLU A 171 18.52 65.57 -20.57
C GLU A 171 19.83 65.98 -19.87
N SER A 172 20.97 65.61 -20.47
CA SER A 172 21.99 66.51 -21.05
C SER A 172 23.30 65.74 -21.27
#